data_AF-A0A853PSC9-F1
#
_entry.id   AF-A0A853PSC9-F1
#
_cell.length_a   1.000
_cell.length_b   1.000
_cell.length_c   1.000
_cell.angle_alpha   90.00
_cell.angle_beta   90.00
_cell.angle_gamma   90.00
#
_symmetry.space_group_name_H-M   'P 1'
#
loop_
_entity.id
_entity.type
_entity.pdbx_description
1 polymer ?
#
loop_
_entity_poly.entity_id
_entity_poly.type
_entity_poly.pdbx_seq_one_letter_code
_entity_poly.pdbx_strand_id
1 'polypeptide(L)'
;MKKVRFLLLAAMVAMFTGCQKEVVEQELDNNKPTPTGDTRIIIEGEGMIGPATRSSDGKVEFEGGYATGAGLYDGKKAVPVEAHPDAGYEVNYFYGGPENQPKKYDYAQSGTSAFNVYLEGQDHTFHCGFKEKKRDLTVNAGTGGSVSPSGTNSYRVEKPISITATPESGYEFAGWTVTEGDVTIENPGSPATTATLHNSNSTITANFKSGAELVFTVRASANKIVSMPVLGSGPYIIDYGDGTVAQEVDLRAPGYTQYPGSYHTYSADGEYTVTIKGPAATAFSFRGTRNSDLQYTNPCPAKSILKNTIDISCVTSLENAFSGMKSLESIECDLFESCKGRVTTCANIFDQCTNLHTIYNGLFEGFDKCTDFSLAFHYTALNSIPANTFRGCSSAVKFNSTFSAIPNILSIPAGLFDDCVNAQEFASTFELLNISTVPERLFAKCVKATFFRGTFRQSHVTTVPGNVFENCRAIENVSSCFENCSWITSLPEMWNTSLYPKIKAYNAFAKNCNKASNYSAVPAAWK
;
A
#
# COMPACT_ATOMS: atom_id res chain seq x y z
N MET A 1 20.35 -14.84 26.19
CA MET A 1 20.61 -13.90 27.31
C MET A 1 20.44 -12.50 26.73
N LYS A 2 19.52 -11.60 27.10
CA LYS A 2 18.74 -11.33 28.31
C LYS A 2 17.25 -11.22 27.97
N LYS A 3 16.38 -11.71 28.87
CA LYS A 3 14.92 -11.58 28.82
C LYS A 3 14.52 -10.25 29.47
N VAL A 4 13.67 -9.47 28.81
CA VAL A 4 12.90 -8.39 29.46
C VAL A 4 11.44 -8.86 29.52
N ARG A 5 10.95 -9.04 30.74
CA ARG A 5 9.58 -9.47 31.07
C ARG A 5 8.69 -8.24 31.15
N PHE A 6 7.65 -8.17 30.32
CA PHE A 6 6.50 -7.29 30.57
C PHE A 6 5.52 -8.07 31.46
N LEU A 7 5.32 -7.58 32.68
CA LEU A 7 4.39 -8.12 33.66
C LEU A 7 2.96 -7.73 33.29
N LEU A 8 2.10 -8.75 33.14
CA LEU A 8 0.66 -8.63 33.37
C LEU A 8 0.43 -8.20 34.83
N LEU A 9 -0.42 -7.20 35.04
CA LEU A 9 -1.05 -6.96 36.32
C LEU A 9 -2.56 -6.87 36.13
N ALA A 10 -3.24 -7.97 36.41
CA ALA A 10 -4.66 -7.99 36.70
C ALA A 10 -4.83 -7.67 38.19
N ALA A 11 -5.62 -6.65 38.51
CA ALA A 11 -6.05 -6.36 39.88
C ALA A 11 -7.57 -6.14 39.88
N MET A 12 -8.28 -7.20 40.25
CA MET A 12 -9.65 -7.17 40.73
C MET A 12 -9.58 -6.85 42.22
N VAL A 13 -10.04 -5.67 42.65
CA VAL A 13 -10.40 -5.40 44.05
C VAL A 13 -11.70 -4.61 44.04
N ALA A 14 -12.76 -5.27 44.52
CA ALA A 14 -13.99 -4.62 44.93
C ALA A 14 -13.71 -3.83 46.22
N MET A 15 -14.06 -2.54 46.23
CA MET A 15 -14.28 -1.79 47.46
C MET A 15 -15.58 -1.00 47.34
N PHE A 16 -16.58 -1.46 48.10
CA PHE A 16 -17.74 -0.69 48.50
C PHE A 16 -17.29 0.44 49.43
N THR A 17 -17.54 1.68 49.05
CA THR A 17 -17.84 2.78 49.99
C THR A 17 -18.67 3.82 49.24
N GLY A 18 -19.89 4.02 49.70
CA GLY A 18 -20.86 4.91 49.12
C GLY A 18 -20.48 6.38 49.28
N CYS A 19 -20.69 7.12 48.20
CA CYS A 19 -21.18 8.48 48.28
C CYS A 19 -22.47 8.49 47.45
N GLN A 20 -23.60 8.62 48.15
CA GLN A 20 -24.88 8.99 47.57
C GLN A 20 -24.64 10.21 46.68
N LYS A 21 -24.78 10.03 45.37
CA LYS A 21 -25.08 11.15 44.48
C LYS A 21 -26.59 11.18 44.40
N GLU A 22 -27.16 12.08 45.19
CA GLU A 22 -28.55 12.49 45.14
C GLU A 22 -28.98 12.62 43.69
N VAL A 23 -29.88 11.73 43.28
CA VAL A 23 -30.78 12.02 42.18
C VAL A 23 -31.58 13.20 42.69
N VAL A 24 -31.45 14.35 42.02
CA VAL A 24 -32.43 15.43 42.15
C VAL A 24 -33.74 14.82 41.68
N GLU A 25 -34.51 14.29 42.63
CA GLU A 25 -35.94 14.10 42.48
C GLU A 25 -36.49 15.46 42.12
N GLN A 26 -36.77 15.64 40.84
CA GLN A 26 -37.59 16.74 40.40
C GLN A 26 -38.93 16.52 41.11
N GLU A 27 -39.21 17.35 42.13
CA GLU A 27 -40.47 17.33 42.85
C GLU A 27 -41.60 17.36 41.81
N LEU A 28 -42.22 16.19 41.60
CA LEU A 28 -43.50 16.10 40.94
C LEU A 28 -44.48 16.82 41.84
N ASP A 29 -45.08 17.87 41.29
CA ASP A 29 -46.22 18.57 41.84
C ASP A 29 -47.34 17.55 42.14
N ASN A 30 -47.32 17.01 43.36
CA ASN A 30 -48.16 15.91 43.85
C ASN A 30 -49.61 16.34 44.12
N ASN A 31 -50.10 17.36 43.42
CA ASN A 31 -51.41 17.96 43.64
C ASN A 31 -52.41 17.75 42.49
N LYS A 32 -52.19 16.78 41.61
CA LYS A 32 -53.24 16.35 40.67
C LYS A 32 -54.03 15.19 41.30
N PRO A 33 -55.34 15.36 41.61
CA PRO A 33 -56.15 14.29 42.15
C PRO A 33 -56.20 13.14 41.14
N THR A 34 -55.97 11.92 41.62
CA THR A 34 -56.26 10.70 40.86
C THR A 34 -57.71 10.80 40.38
N PRO A 35 -58.01 10.66 39.09
CA PRO A 35 -59.37 10.85 38.63
C PRO A 35 -60.28 9.78 39.28
N THR A 36 -61.27 10.25 40.04
CA THR A 36 -62.28 9.42 40.70
C THR A 36 -63.45 9.20 39.76
N GLY A 37 -63.81 7.94 39.52
CA GLY A 37 -64.99 7.56 38.74
C GLY A 37 -65.12 6.05 38.57
N ASP A 38 -66.26 5.63 38.02
CA ASP A 38 -66.71 4.23 38.02
C ASP A 38 -66.34 3.46 36.74
N THR A 39 -65.74 4.14 35.74
CA THR A 39 -65.41 3.56 34.43
C THR A 39 -63.91 3.62 34.16
N ARG A 40 -63.33 2.54 33.63
CA ARG A 40 -61.89 2.36 33.45
C ARG A 40 -61.45 2.41 31.98
N ILE A 41 -60.31 3.05 31.73
CA ILE A 41 -59.50 2.84 30.53
C ILE A 41 -58.26 2.03 30.90
N ILE A 42 -58.09 0.89 30.27
CA ILE A 42 -56.90 0.03 30.36
C ILE A 42 -56.11 0.21 29.06
N ILE A 43 -54.80 0.39 29.17
CA ILE A 43 -53.89 0.33 28.01
C ILE A 43 -52.91 -0.81 28.27
N GLU A 44 -52.86 -1.75 27.35
CA GLU A 44 -52.00 -2.93 27.39
C GLU A 44 -51.38 -3.20 26.01
N GLY A 45 -50.46 -4.15 25.91
CA GLY A 45 -49.82 -4.50 24.65
C GLY A 45 -48.46 -5.15 24.82
N GLU A 46 -47.88 -5.58 23.70
CA GLU A 46 -46.54 -6.16 23.70
C GLU A 46 -45.48 -5.08 23.96
N GLY A 47 -44.44 -5.45 24.72
CA GLY A 47 -43.33 -4.54 25.04
C GLY A 47 -43.61 -3.53 26.15
N MET A 48 -44.71 -3.65 26.88
CA MET A 48 -45.02 -2.80 28.06
C MET A 48 -43.92 -2.92 29.13
N ILE A 49 -43.40 -1.80 29.62
CA ILE A 49 -42.28 -1.74 30.58
C ILE A 49 -42.79 -1.34 31.97
N GLY A 50 -42.67 -2.24 32.94
CA GLY A 50 -43.07 -2.03 34.34
C GLY A 50 -44.45 -2.60 34.68
N PRO A 51 -44.78 -2.75 35.98
CA PRO A 51 -46.09 -3.25 36.39
C PRO A 51 -47.20 -2.26 35.99
N ALA A 52 -48.41 -2.77 35.74
CA ALA A 52 -49.64 -2.02 35.44
C ALA A 52 -50.12 -1.10 36.60
N THR A 53 -49.23 -0.63 37.46
CA THR A 53 -49.50 0.27 38.57
C THR A 53 -49.55 1.70 38.07
N ARG A 54 -50.77 2.12 37.73
CA ARG A 54 -51.34 3.48 37.78
C ARG A 54 -50.33 4.60 38.05
N SER A 55 -49.64 5.05 37.00
CA SER A 55 -49.09 6.41 37.00
C SER A 55 -50.24 7.40 37.22
N SER A 56 -50.04 8.42 38.07
CA SER A 56 -51.06 9.43 38.38
C SER A 56 -51.46 10.29 37.16
N ASP A 57 -50.67 10.24 36.09
CA ASP A 57 -50.89 10.97 34.83
C ASP A 57 -51.54 10.13 33.71
N GLY A 58 -51.77 8.82 33.94
CA GLY A 58 -52.34 7.92 32.94
C GLY A 58 -51.42 7.52 31.79
N LYS A 59 -50.10 7.71 31.94
CA LYS A 59 -49.07 7.27 31.00
C LYS A 59 -48.73 5.78 31.20
N VAL A 60 -48.54 5.06 30.09
CA VAL A 60 -48.07 3.67 30.04
C VAL A 60 -46.88 3.59 29.08
N GLU A 61 -45.74 3.10 29.59
CA GLU A 61 -44.49 2.99 28.83
C GLU A 61 -44.41 1.66 28.07
N PHE A 62 -43.91 1.72 26.83
CA PHE A 62 -43.65 0.57 25.98
C PHE A 62 -42.22 0.65 25.43
N GLU A 63 -41.69 -0.48 24.97
CA GLU A 63 -40.47 -0.46 24.17
C GLU A 63 -40.74 0.32 22.86
N GLY A 64 -40.07 1.47 22.71
CA GLY A 64 -40.17 2.31 21.51
C GLY A 64 -41.24 3.41 21.54
N GLY A 65 -41.83 3.70 22.69
CA GLY A 65 -42.74 4.82 22.86
C GLY A 65 -43.61 4.70 24.11
N TYR A 66 -44.65 5.51 24.18
CA TYR A 66 -45.61 5.48 25.29
C TYR A 66 -47.02 5.79 24.83
N ALA A 67 -47.99 5.39 25.64
CA ALA A 67 -49.39 5.77 25.46
C ALA A 67 -49.91 6.54 26.67
N THR A 68 -50.94 7.36 26.47
CA THR A 68 -51.58 8.17 27.52
C THR A 68 -53.09 7.93 27.56
N GLY A 69 -53.71 8.23 28.70
CA GLY A 69 -55.17 8.13 28.88
C GLY A 69 -55.65 6.90 29.66
N ALA A 70 -54.74 6.08 30.21
CA ALA A 70 -55.11 5.02 31.14
C ALA A 70 -55.60 5.62 32.47
N GLY A 71 -56.67 5.07 33.06
CA GLY A 71 -57.17 5.61 34.33
C GLY A 71 -58.60 5.23 34.68
N LEU A 72 -59.08 5.78 35.80
CA LEU A 72 -60.48 5.73 36.21
C LEU A 72 -61.13 7.10 35.95
N TYR A 73 -62.34 7.12 35.43
CA TYR A 73 -63.02 8.33 34.99
C TYR A 73 -64.53 8.26 35.25
N ASP A 74 -65.19 9.41 35.29
CA ASP A 74 -66.65 9.50 35.20
C ASP A 74 -67.09 8.91 33.84
N GLY A 75 -68.06 7.99 33.85
CA GLY A 75 -68.54 7.29 32.65
C GLY A 75 -69.13 8.18 31.55
N LYS A 76 -69.37 9.48 31.83
CA LYS A 76 -69.79 10.47 30.81
C LYS A 76 -68.64 11.31 30.24
N LYS A 77 -67.43 11.14 30.76
CA LYS A 77 -66.27 11.94 30.36
C LYS A 77 -65.75 11.49 28.98
N ALA A 78 -65.31 12.46 28.19
CA ALA A 78 -64.49 12.23 27.01
C ALA A 78 -63.00 12.30 27.41
N VAL A 79 -62.22 11.28 27.07
CA VAL A 79 -60.81 11.16 27.48
C VAL A 79 -59.91 11.12 26.26
N PRO A 80 -58.88 12.00 26.15
CA PRO A 80 -57.86 11.86 25.12
C PRO A 80 -56.99 10.63 25.42
N VAL A 81 -56.92 9.73 24.45
CA VAL A 81 -56.13 8.49 24.50
C VAL A 81 -55.23 8.48 23.28
N GLU A 82 -53.91 8.55 23.51
CA GLU A 82 -52.92 8.81 22.48
C GLU A 82 -51.72 7.86 22.57
N ALA A 83 -51.14 7.48 21.43
CA ALA A 83 -49.86 6.78 21.36
C ALA A 83 -48.78 7.66 20.72
N HIS A 84 -47.62 7.72 21.38
CA HIS A 84 -46.48 8.57 21.06
C HIS A 84 -45.24 7.69 20.84
N PRO A 85 -44.85 7.41 19.59
CA PRO A 85 -43.63 6.67 19.31
C PRO A 85 -42.39 7.50 19.64
N ASP A 86 -41.35 6.84 20.16
CA ASP A 86 -40.03 7.44 20.35
C ASP A 86 -39.35 7.70 18.99
N ALA A 87 -38.33 8.57 18.99
CA ALA A 87 -37.46 8.74 17.83
C ALA A 87 -36.88 7.37 17.39
N GLY A 88 -37.05 7.03 16.11
CA GLY A 88 -36.66 5.72 15.58
C GLY A 88 -37.76 4.66 15.56
N TYR A 89 -38.94 4.96 16.07
CA TYR A 89 -40.10 4.06 16.08
C TYR A 89 -41.30 4.67 15.35
N GLU A 90 -42.24 3.79 15.01
CA GLU A 90 -43.56 4.16 14.49
C GLU A 90 -44.62 3.29 15.16
N VAL A 91 -45.87 3.76 15.16
CA VAL A 91 -47.00 3.00 15.68
C VAL A 91 -47.15 1.72 14.85
N ASN A 92 -47.05 0.56 15.50
CA ASN A 92 -47.32 -0.73 14.86
C ASN A 92 -48.82 -1.02 14.87
N TYR A 93 -49.43 -0.90 16.05
CA TYR A 93 -50.86 -1.00 16.25
C TYR A 93 -51.28 -0.11 17.41
N PHE A 94 -52.46 0.51 17.27
CA PHE A 94 -53.11 1.23 18.35
C PHE A 94 -54.62 1.18 18.15
N TYR A 95 -55.31 0.36 18.94
CA TYR A 95 -56.76 0.20 18.82
C TYR A 95 -57.39 -0.05 20.17
N GLY A 96 -58.66 0.30 20.34
CA GLY A 96 -59.38 0.04 21.58
C GLY A 96 -60.86 0.36 21.51
N GLY A 97 -61.57 0.05 22.57
CA GLY A 97 -63.00 0.26 22.69
C GLY A 97 -63.62 -0.51 23.85
N PRO A 98 -64.96 -0.42 24.02
CA PRO A 98 -65.68 -1.22 25.00
C PRO A 98 -65.70 -2.70 24.58
N GLU A 99 -66.02 -3.60 25.52
CA GLU A 99 -65.99 -5.06 25.30
C GLU A 99 -66.81 -5.52 24.07
N ASN A 100 -67.94 -4.86 23.80
CA ASN A 100 -68.80 -5.15 22.65
C ASN A 100 -68.28 -4.56 21.31
N GLN A 101 -67.31 -3.64 21.35
CA GLN A 101 -66.71 -2.98 20.19
C GLN A 101 -65.21 -2.71 20.42
N PRO A 102 -64.36 -3.75 20.53
CA PRO A 102 -62.96 -3.62 20.95
C PRO A 102 -62.05 -2.84 19.98
N LYS A 103 -62.54 -2.52 18.78
CA LYS A 103 -61.88 -1.69 17.76
C LYS A 103 -62.71 -0.46 17.37
N LYS A 104 -63.54 0.06 18.27
CA LYS A 104 -64.30 1.32 18.06
C LYS A 104 -63.35 2.46 17.68
N TYR A 105 -62.16 2.48 18.27
CA TYR A 105 -61.05 3.36 17.95
C TYR A 105 -59.93 2.52 17.33
N ASP A 106 -59.61 2.74 16.05
CA ASP A 106 -58.64 1.91 15.34
C ASP A 106 -57.70 2.77 14.48
N TYR A 107 -56.41 2.75 14.83
CA TYR A 107 -55.34 3.39 14.08
C TYR A 107 -55.29 2.92 12.63
N ALA A 108 -55.51 1.62 12.38
CA ALA A 108 -55.42 1.06 11.04
C ALA A 108 -56.49 1.60 10.08
N GLN A 109 -57.63 2.05 10.62
CA GLN A 109 -58.73 2.64 9.84
C GLN A 109 -58.64 4.16 9.74
N SER A 110 -58.21 4.81 10.82
CA SER A 110 -58.29 6.27 10.97
C SER A 110 -57.00 7.00 10.58
N GLY A 111 -55.86 6.32 10.57
CA GLY A 111 -54.55 6.93 10.36
C GLY A 111 -54.06 7.84 11.50
N THR A 112 -54.82 7.95 12.61
CA THR A 112 -54.45 8.72 13.79
C THR A 112 -54.21 7.80 14.99
N SER A 113 -53.19 8.12 15.79
CA SER A 113 -52.93 7.47 17.07
C SER A 113 -53.45 8.29 18.25
N ALA A 114 -54.28 9.30 18.00
CA ALA A 114 -54.90 10.15 19.01
C ALA A 114 -56.43 10.11 18.87
N PHE A 115 -57.11 9.68 19.94
CA PHE A 115 -58.55 9.52 19.98
C PHE A 115 -59.16 10.27 21.15
N ASN A 116 -60.33 10.88 20.93
CA ASN A 116 -61.18 11.37 22.01
C ASN A 116 -62.22 10.30 22.34
N VAL A 117 -62.03 9.58 23.45
CA VAL A 117 -62.78 8.37 23.82
C VAL A 117 -64.00 8.73 24.66
N TYR A 118 -65.19 8.36 24.18
CA TYR A 118 -66.46 8.54 24.89
C TYR A 118 -66.82 7.27 25.64
N LEU A 119 -66.77 7.33 26.97
CA LEU A 119 -66.85 6.14 27.83
C LEU A 119 -68.24 5.49 27.89
N GLU A 120 -69.31 6.27 27.79
CA GLU A 120 -70.70 5.78 27.80
C GLU A 120 -71.01 4.81 28.97
N GLY A 121 -70.33 4.98 30.10
CA GLY A 121 -70.45 4.12 31.29
C GLY A 121 -69.85 2.71 31.17
N GLN A 122 -69.07 2.42 30.12
CA GLN A 122 -68.45 1.12 29.87
C GLN A 122 -66.93 1.20 29.93
N ASP A 123 -66.29 0.19 30.52
CA ASP A 123 -64.84 0.07 30.52
C ASP A 123 -64.30 -0.09 29.09
N HIS A 124 -63.15 0.52 28.82
CA HIS A 124 -62.48 0.46 27.51
C HIS A 124 -61.08 -0.13 27.67
N THR A 125 -60.70 -1.01 26.76
CA THR A 125 -59.33 -1.54 26.68
C THR A 125 -58.69 -1.11 25.36
N PHE A 126 -57.48 -0.58 25.44
CA PHE A 126 -56.64 -0.21 24.32
C PHE A 126 -55.42 -1.12 24.26
N HIS A 127 -55.08 -1.52 23.04
CA HIS A 127 -53.88 -2.27 22.71
C HIS A 127 -52.91 -1.36 21.97
N CYS A 128 -51.69 -1.21 22.49
CA CYS A 128 -50.64 -0.36 21.92
C CYS A 128 -49.37 -1.18 21.66
N GLY A 129 -48.74 -0.94 20.51
CA GLY A 129 -47.43 -1.49 20.20
C GLY A 129 -46.69 -0.63 19.19
N PHE A 130 -45.37 -0.54 19.36
CA PHE A 130 -44.47 0.20 18.48
C PHE A 130 -43.58 -0.77 17.70
N LYS A 131 -43.11 -0.34 16.53
CA LYS A 131 -42.12 -1.07 15.72
C LYS A 131 -41.01 -0.14 15.30
N GLU A 132 -39.82 -0.69 15.11
CA GLU A 132 -38.66 0.06 14.61
C GLU A 132 -38.97 0.62 13.21
N LYS A 133 -38.81 1.94 13.05
CA LYS A 133 -38.81 2.58 11.74
C LYS A 133 -37.44 2.36 11.12
N LYS A 134 -37.39 1.60 10.01
CA LYS A 134 -36.13 1.21 9.35
C LYS A 134 -35.91 1.92 8.03
N ARG A 135 -34.64 2.18 7.72
CA ARG A 135 -34.15 2.66 6.43
C ARG A 135 -32.88 1.91 6.06
N ASP A 136 -32.59 1.89 4.77
CA ASP A 136 -31.40 1.23 4.26
C ASP A 136 -30.25 2.23 4.19
N LEU A 137 -29.09 1.82 4.70
CA LEU A 137 -27.81 2.50 4.53
C LEU A 137 -26.93 1.64 3.64
N THR A 138 -26.50 2.20 2.51
CA THR A 138 -25.48 1.62 1.64
C THR A 138 -24.14 2.25 1.95
N VAL A 139 -23.16 1.43 2.35
CA VAL A 139 -21.79 1.89 2.68
C VAL A 139 -20.81 1.35 1.65
N ASN A 140 -20.20 2.24 0.89
CA ASN A 140 -19.24 1.93 -0.16
C ASN A 140 -17.80 2.29 0.25
N ALA A 141 -16.83 1.56 -0.28
CA ALA A 141 -15.42 1.93 -0.25
C ALA A 141 -14.98 2.42 -1.63
N GLY A 142 -14.32 3.58 -1.68
CA GLY A 142 -13.53 3.98 -2.84
C GLY A 142 -12.28 3.12 -2.99
N THR A 143 -11.55 3.30 -4.09
CA THR A 143 -10.28 2.60 -4.35
C THR A 143 -9.27 2.85 -3.24
N GLY A 144 -8.57 1.80 -2.78
CA GLY A 144 -7.47 1.92 -1.82
C GLY A 144 -7.86 1.74 -0.35
N GLY A 145 -9.01 1.11 -0.09
CA GLY A 145 -9.42 0.76 1.26
C GLY A 145 -10.68 -0.07 1.30
N SER A 146 -11.10 -0.42 2.50
CA SER A 146 -12.32 -1.18 2.78
C SER A 146 -13.18 -0.49 3.83
N VAL A 147 -14.45 -0.87 3.93
CA VAL A 147 -15.39 -0.35 4.94
C VAL A 147 -16.04 -1.47 5.72
N SER A 148 -16.48 -1.16 6.95
CA SER A 148 -17.34 -2.02 7.75
C SER A 148 -18.37 -1.18 8.51
N PRO A 149 -19.68 -1.49 8.41
CA PRO A 149 -20.29 -2.48 7.53
C PRO A 149 -20.13 -2.10 6.04
N SER A 150 -20.20 -3.07 5.13
CA SER A 150 -20.14 -2.85 3.68
C SER A 150 -21.46 -3.22 3.00
N GLY A 151 -21.80 -2.54 1.91
CA GLY A 151 -23.01 -2.79 1.15
C GLY A 151 -24.27 -2.24 1.82
N THR A 152 -25.43 -2.67 1.36
CA THR A 152 -26.74 -2.19 1.83
C THR A 152 -27.25 -3.02 3.00
N ASN A 153 -27.51 -2.37 4.12
CA ASN A 153 -28.09 -2.98 5.32
C ASN A 153 -29.20 -2.09 5.89
N SER A 154 -30.19 -2.70 6.55
CA SER A 154 -31.35 -2.00 7.10
C SER A 154 -31.15 -1.71 8.58
N TYR A 155 -31.30 -0.45 8.97
CA TYR A 155 -31.08 0.03 10.35
C TYR A 155 -32.26 0.83 10.86
N ARG A 156 -32.42 0.84 12.19
CA ARG A 156 -33.35 1.75 12.87
C ARG A 156 -32.90 3.19 12.66
N VAL A 157 -33.83 4.07 12.28
CA VAL A 157 -33.56 5.51 12.16
C VAL A 157 -33.35 6.14 13.54
N GLU A 158 -32.70 7.30 13.58
CA GLU A 158 -32.35 8.03 14.82
C GLU A 158 -31.51 7.23 15.82
N LYS A 159 -30.86 6.15 15.36
CA LYS A 159 -29.91 5.35 16.15
C LYS A 159 -28.53 5.44 15.48
N PRO A 160 -27.46 5.82 16.23
CA PRO A 160 -26.11 5.84 15.69
C PRO A 160 -25.65 4.44 15.23
N ILE A 161 -25.10 4.37 14.03
CA ILE A 161 -24.54 3.18 13.39
C ILE A 161 -23.03 3.36 13.33
N SER A 162 -22.25 2.48 13.96
CA SER A 162 -20.79 2.51 13.87
C SER A 162 -20.36 2.15 12.45
N ILE A 163 -19.57 3.03 11.84
CA ILE A 163 -18.97 2.83 10.52
C ILE A 163 -17.45 3.00 10.64
N THR A 164 -16.71 2.16 9.92
CA THR A 164 -15.25 2.18 9.90
C THR A 164 -14.73 2.08 8.47
N ALA A 165 -13.66 2.81 8.19
CA ALA A 165 -12.89 2.76 6.95
C ALA A 165 -11.46 2.32 7.30
N THR A 166 -10.94 1.32 6.58
CA THR A 166 -9.59 0.81 6.76
C THR A 166 -8.82 1.05 5.46
N PRO A 167 -7.87 2.00 5.42
CA PRO A 167 -7.01 2.19 4.26
C PRO A 167 -6.16 0.93 4.00
N GLU A 168 -6.01 0.56 2.73
CA GLU A 168 -5.02 -0.43 2.34
C GLU A 168 -3.59 0.13 2.48
N SER A 169 -2.59 -0.75 2.45
CA SER A 169 -1.18 -0.33 2.50
C SER A 169 -0.87 0.68 1.40
N GLY A 170 -0.28 1.82 1.76
CA GLY A 170 0.04 2.90 0.82
C GLY A 170 -1.09 3.92 0.63
N TYR A 171 -2.26 3.74 1.24
CA TYR A 171 -3.36 4.70 1.23
C TYR A 171 -3.58 5.33 2.61
N GLU A 172 -4.17 6.52 2.59
CA GLU A 172 -4.65 7.24 3.75
C GLU A 172 -6.14 7.57 3.57
N PHE A 173 -6.87 7.60 4.69
CA PHE A 173 -8.29 7.96 4.68
C PHE A 173 -8.45 9.44 4.33
N ALA A 174 -9.29 9.74 3.34
CA ALA A 174 -9.52 11.08 2.84
C ALA A 174 -10.85 11.71 3.32
N GLY A 175 -11.76 10.90 3.86
CA GLY A 175 -13.04 11.36 4.40
C GLY A 175 -14.24 10.55 3.92
N TRP A 176 -15.36 10.67 4.62
CA TRP A 176 -16.66 10.15 4.21
C TRP A 176 -17.44 11.18 3.41
N THR A 177 -18.13 10.73 2.35
CA THR A 177 -19.06 11.55 1.58
C THR A 177 -20.44 10.94 1.61
N VAL A 178 -21.47 11.76 1.86
CA VAL A 178 -22.87 11.39 1.61
C VAL A 178 -23.15 11.58 0.13
N THR A 179 -23.41 10.49 -0.58
CA THR A 179 -23.67 10.52 -2.03
C THR A 179 -25.16 10.54 -2.34
N GLU A 180 -26.01 10.08 -1.42
CA GLU A 180 -27.46 10.08 -1.56
C GLU A 180 -28.14 10.06 -0.18
N GLY A 181 -29.32 10.66 -0.08
CA GLY A 181 -30.16 10.64 1.11
C GLY A 181 -29.85 11.74 2.13
N ASP A 182 -30.35 11.56 3.35
CA ASP A 182 -30.32 12.55 4.42
C ASP A 182 -29.47 12.13 5.63
N VAL A 183 -28.71 11.02 5.56
CA VAL A 183 -27.86 10.53 6.65
C VAL A 183 -26.88 11.60 7.17
N THR A 184 -26.78 11.70 8.51
CA THR A 184 -25.79 12.54 9.19
C THR A 184 -24.59 11.70 9.61
N ILE A 185 -23.37 12.17 9.35
CA ILE A 185 -22.12 11.56 9.80
C ILE A 185 -21.50 12.46 10.88
N GLU A 186 -21.25 11.90 12.06
CA GLU A 186 -20.79 12.66 13.23
C GLU A 186 -19.42 13.32 13.00
N ASN A 187 -18.45 12.58 12.46
CA ASN A 187 -17.15 13.10 12.05
C ASN A 187 -16.72 12.53 10.69
N PRO A 188 -17.05 13.22 9.57
CA PRO A 188 -16.71 12.75 8.23
C PRO A 188 -15.21 12.61 7.99
N GLY A 189 -14.35 13.31 8.75
CA GLY A 189 -12.90 13.23 8.64
C GLY A 189 -12.25 12.09 9.44
N SER A 190 -13.02 11.36 10.24
CA SER A 190 -12.52 10.23 11.03
C SER A 190 -12.78 8.89 10.33
N PRO A 191 -11.77 8.00 10.22
CA PRO A 191 -11.98 6.67 9.65
C PRO A 191 -12.90 5.80 10.51
N ALA A 192 -13.05 6.09 11.82
CA ALA A 192 -14.02 5.45 12.70
C ALA A 192 -14.97 6.52 13.27
N THR A 193 -16.26 6.43 12.94
CA THR A 193 -17.29 7.41 13.31
C THR A 193 -18.66 6.74 13.38
N THR A 194 -19.70 7.50 13.70
CA THR A 194 -21.09 7.07 13.57
C THR A 194 -21.82 7.76 12.42
N ALA A 195 -22.79 7.06 11.84
CA ALA A 195 -23.78 7.58 10.91
C ALA A 195 -25.20 7.39 11.48
N THR A 196 -26.09 8.37 11.28
CA THR A 196 -27.47 8.32 11.75
C THR A 196 -28.43 8.55 10.59
N LEU A 197 -29.28 7.55 10.32
CA LEU A 197 -30.34 7.64 9.31
C LEU A 197 -31.55 8.41 9.85
N HIS A 198 -32.20 9.17 8.99
CA HIS A 198 -33.39 9.95 9.32
C HIS A 198 -34.63 9.48 8.52
N ASN A 199 -34.97 10.14 7.41
CA ASN A 199 -36.23 9.89 6.72
C ASN A 199 -36.09 9.07 5.44
N SER A 200 -34.90 9.05 4.84
CA SER A 200 -34.65 8.43 3.55
C SER A 200 -33.64 7.30 3.66
N ASN A 201 -33.69 6.37 2.70
CA ASN A 201 -32.55 5.51 2.44
C ASN A 201 -31.37 6.40 2.03
N SER A 202 -30.16 6.03 2.42
CA SER A 202 -28.98 6.85 2.19
C SER A 202 -27.80 6.02 1.73
N THR A 203 -26.89 6.67 0.99
CA THR A 203 -25.65 6.08 0.52
C THR A 203 -24.47 6.94 0.94
N ILE A 204 -23.45 6.30 1.51
CA ILE A 204 -22.19 6.94 1.90
C ILE A 204 -21.01 6.21 1.27
N THR A 205 -19.93 6.94 1.02
CA THR A 205 -18.68 6.40 0.46
C THR A 205 -17.50 6.85 1.30
N ALA A 206 -16.66 5.90 1.73
CA ALA A 206 -15.33 6.19 2.27
C ALA A 206 -14.37 6.49 1.12
N ASN A 207 -13.68 7.63 1.19
CA ASN A 207 -12.68 8.01 0.21
C ASN A 207 -11.28 7.74 0.77
N PHE A 208 -10.39 7.28 -0.09
CA PHE A 208 -8.98 7.06 0.22
C PHE A 208 -8.14 7.80 -0.80
N LYS A 209 -6.97 8.27 -0.39
CA LYS A 209 -5.94 8.83 -1.28
C LYS A 209 -4.65 8.07 -1.07
N SER A 210 -3.89 7.85 -2.14
CA SER A 210 -2.61 7.18 -1.99
C SER A 210 -1.62 8.12 -1.28
N GLY A 211 -1.03 7.65 -0.19
CA GLY A 211 0.15 8.25 0.45
C GLY A 211 1.46 7.74 -0.15
N ALA A 212 1.41 6.80 -1.10
CA ALA A 212 2.57 6.29 -1.80
C ALA A 212 3.13 7.34 -2.75
N GLU A 213 4.45 7.51 -2.71
CA GLU A 213 5.17 8.52 -3.48
C GLU A 213 6.47 8.01 -4.10
N LEU A 214 6.78 8.52 -5.29
CA LEU A 214 8.06 8.45 -5.97
C LEU A 214 8.65 9.87 -5.99
N VAL A 215 9.85 10.03 -5.43
CA VAL A 215 10.52 11.32 -5.29
C VAL A 215 11.89 11.24 -5.96
N PHE A 216 12.16 12.19 -6.86
CA PHE A 216 13.44 12.30 -7.55
C PHE A 216 13.73 13.76 -7.91
N THR A 217 15.00 14.08 -8.13
CA THR A 217 15.41 15.39 -8.64
C THR A 217 15.63 15.35 -10.14
N VAL A 218 15.38 16.47 -10.82
CA VAL A 218 15.72 16.67 -12.23
C VAL A 218 16.54 17.94 -12.38
N ARG A 219 17.48 17.95 -13.34
CA ARG A 219 18.06 19.21 -13.83
C ARG A 219 17.30 19.64 -15.07
N ALA A 220 16.67 20.80 -15.00
CA ALA A 220 15.95 21.37 -16.12
C ALA A 220 16.67 22.61 -16.66
N SER A 221 16.58 22.78 -17.98
CA SER A 221 16.94 24.04 -18.63
C SER A 221 15.66 24.80 -18.97
N ALA A 222 15.72 26.13 -18.86
CA ALA A 222 14.63 27.03 -19.12
C ALA A 222 14.01 26.74 -20.50
N ASN A 223 12.68 26.60 -20.51
CA ASN A 223 11.86 26.37 -21.69
C ASN A 223 12.20 25.06 -22.45
N LYS A 224 12.84 24.08 -21.78
CA LYS A 224 13.05 22.74 -22.32
C LYS A 224 12.09 21.74 -21.67
N ILE A 225 11.65 20.79 -22.49
CA ILE A 225 10.77 19.71 -22.08
C ILE A 225 11.56 18.72 -21.23
N VAL A 226 11.00 18.38 -20.07
CA VAL A 226 11.47 17.34 -19.15
C VAL A 226 10.43 16.23 -19.15
N SER A 227 10.78 15.06 -19.68
CA SER A 227 9.90 13.88 -19.67
C SER A 227 9.79 13.26 -18.28
N MET A 228 8.61 12.74 -17.94
CA MET A 228 8.33 12.03 -16.69
C MET A 228 8.49 10.50 -16.84
N PRO A 229 8.69 9.75 -15.75
CA PRO A 229 8.75 8.29 -15.81
C PRO A 229 7.39 7.68 -16.20
N VAL A 230 7.41 6.46 -16.73
CA VAL A 230 6.22 5.68 -17.07
C VAL A 230 5.84 4.82 -15.87
N LEU A 231 4.67 5.09 -15.27
CA LEU A 231 4.08 4.30 -14.19
C LEU A 231 2.81 3.55 -14.61
N GLY A 232 2.36 3.75 -15.85
CA GLY A 232 1.16 3.12 -16.38
C GLY A 232 -0.11 3.90 -16.05
N SER A 233 -1.25 3.21 -16.05
CA SER A 233 -2.57 3.81 -15.92
C SER A 233 -2.90 4.13 -14.47
N GLY A 234 -3.44 5.32 -14.22
CA GLY A 234 -3.97 5.69 -12.90
C GLY A 234 -4.03 7.20 -12.74
N PRO A 235 -4.84 7.72 -11.81
CA PRO A 235 -4.71 9.11 -11.41
C PRO A 235 -3.43 9.25 -10.57
N TYR A 236 -2.38 9.80 -11.16
CA TYR A 236 -1.19 10.24 -10.45
C TYR A 236 -1.28 11.73 -10.21
N ILE A 237 -0.81 12.21 -9.06
CA ILE A 237 -0.67 13.62 -8.76
C ILE A 237 0.82 13.94 -8.80
N ILE A 238 1.23 14.84 -9.69
CA ILE A 238 2.62 15.28 -9.81
C ILE A 238 2.77 16.71 -9.32
N ASP A 239 3.66 16.89 -8.35
CA ASP A 239 4.27 18.17 -8.01
C ASP A 239 5.64 18.24 -8.70
N TYR A 240 5.82 19.20 -9.60
CA TYR A 240 7.07 19.38 -10.35
C TYR A 240 8.16 20.11 -9.56
N GLY A 241 7.86 20.61 -8.35
CA GLY A 241 8.83 21.26 -7.47
C GLY A 241 9.21 22.68 -7.88
N ASP A 242 8.52 23.28 -8.85
CA ASP A 242 8.73 24.66 -9.32
C ASP A 242 7.72 25.67 -8.74
N GLY A 243 6.89 25.23 -7.78
CA GLY A 243 5.85 26.05 -7.15
C GLY A 243 4.55 26.14 -7.94
N THR A 244 4.44 25.48 -9.10
CA THR A 244 3.16 25.32 -9.80
C THR A 244 2.24 24.38 -9.03
N VAL A 245 0.93 24.50 -9.27
CA VAL A 245 -0.07 23.63 -8.64
C VAL A 245 0.12 22.21 -9.14
N ALA A 246 0.11 21.24 -8.21
CA ALA A 246 0.21 19.83 -8.54
C ALA A 246 -0.92 19.40 -9.50
N GLN A 247 -0.59 18.52 -10.45
CA GLN A 247 -1.48 18.13 -11.54
C GLN A 247 -1.87 16.67 -11.43
N GLU A 248 -3.15 16.37 -11.63
CA GLU A 248 -3.63 15.01 -11.85
C GLU A 248 -3.35 14.58 -13.29
N VAL A 249 -2.68 13.44 -13.47
CA VAL A 249 -2.08 13.01 -14.73
C VAL A 249 -2.15 11.49 -14.87
N ASP A 250 -1.95 11.03 -16.11
CA ASP A 250 -1.78 9.61 -16.42
C ASP A 250 -0.38 9.38 -17.00
N LEU A 251 0.37 8.43 -16.42
CA LEU A 251 1.77 8.15 -16.75
C LEU A 251 1.93 6.89 -17.60
N ARG A 252 0.96 6.60 -18.46
CA ARG A 252 1.04 5.53 -19.49
C ARG A 252 2.12 5.81 -20.52
N ALA A 253 2.57 4.71 -21.14
CA ALA A 253 3.37 4.76 -22.35
C ALA A 253 2.61 5.49 -23.48
N PRO A 254 3.20 6.50 -24.15
CA PRO A 254 2.50 7.25 -25.18
C PRO A 254 2.29 6.40 -26.43
N GLY A 255 1.02 6.20 -26.80
CA GLY A 255 0.62 5.58 -28.05
C GLY A 255 0.87 6.52 -29.22
N TYR A 256 0.23 7.70 -29.23
CA TYR A 256 0.34 8.66 -30.35
C TYR A 256 0.04 10.13 -29.96
N THR A 257 -0.39 10.39 -28.72
CA THR A 257 -0.76 11.73 -28.22
C THR A 257 0.00 12.05 -26.95
N GLN A 258 0.48 13.29 -26.83
CA GLN A 258 0.98 13.83 -25.57
C GLN A 258 -0.11 13.72 -24.49
N TYR A 259 0.11 12.90 -23.47
CA TYR A 259 -0.78 12.85 -22.31
C TYR A 259 -0.40 13.97 -21.33
N PRO A 260 -1.38 14.70 -20.76
CA PRO A 260 -1.11 15.63 -19.67
C PRO A 260 -0.25 14.97 -18.60
N GLY A 261 0.88 15.60 -18.24
CA GLY A 261 1.81 15.09 -17.22
C GLY A 261 2.90 14.11 -17.66
N SER A 262 2.89 13.66 -18.91
CA SER A 262 4.01 12.86 -19.46
C SER A 262 5.30 13.68 -19.64
N TYR A 263 5.21 15.00 -19.50
CA TYR A 263 6.33 15.94 -19.50
C TYR A 263 5.96 17.25 -18.79
N HIS A 264 6.97 18.05 -18.46
CA HIS A 264 6.85 19.40 -17.93
C HIS A 264 7.86 20.34 -18.59
N THR A 265 7.58 21.65 -18.57
CA THR A 265 8.50 22.68 -19.05
C THR A 265 8.75 23.69 -17.95
N TYR A 266 9.99 23.77 -17.48
CA TYR A 266 10.39 24.71 -16.43
C TYR A 266 10.71 26.08 -17.01
N SER A 267 10.34 27.15 -16.31
CA SER A 267 10.55 28.53 -16.76
C SER A 267 12.00 29.02 -16.60
N ALA A 268 12.80 28.35 -15.76
CA ALA A 268 14.18 28.71 -15.46
C ALA A 268 15.09 27.48 -15.47
N ASP A 269 16.39 27.72 -15.61
CA ASP A 269 17.41 26.70 -15.35
C ASP A 269 17.42 26.39 -13.85
N GLY A 270 17.50 25.12 -13.49
CA GLY A 270 17.51 24.74 -12.09
C GLY A 270 17.49 23.25 -11.82
N GLU A 271 17.62 22.92 -10.55
CA GLU A 271 17.36 21.59 -10.02
C GLU A 271 16.03 21.61 -9.27
N TYR A 272 15.14 20.69 -9.61
CA TYR A 272 13.78 20.63 -9.09
C TYR A 272 13.53 19.25 -8.48
N THR A 273 12.81 19.22 -7.36
CA THR A 273 12.38 17.97 -6.72
C THR A 273 10.98 17.63 -7.18
N VAL A 274 10.86 16.58 -7.99
CA VAL A 274 9.58 16.08 -8.48
C VAL A 274 9.05 15.04 -7.50
N THR A 275 7.78 15.18 -7.12
CA THR A 275 7.05 14.23 -6.29
C THR A 275 5.84 13.71 -7.05
N ILE A 276 5.78 12.40 -7.27
CA ILE A 276 4.64 11.72 -7.88
C ILE A 276 3.93 10.93 -6.79
N LYS A 277 2.65 11.21 -6.56
CA LYS A 277 1.78 10.44 -5.66
C LYS A 277 0.73 9.71 -6.47
N GLY A 278 0.38 8.48 -6.11
CA GLY A 278 -0.62 7.76 -6.88
C GLY A 278 -0.77 6.30 -6.49
N PRO A 279 -1.68 5.58 -7.16
CA PRO A 279 -1.95 4.17 -6.86
C PRO A 279 -0.74 3.28 -7.15
N ALA A 280 -0.90 1.97 -6.91
CA ALA A 280 0.04 0.97 -7.42
C ALA A 280 0.26 1.15 -8.93
N ALA A 281 1.51 1.09 -9.34
CA ALA A 281 1.89 1.25 -10.73
C ALA A 281 1.46 0.03 -11.56
N THR A 282 1.13 0.26 -12.82
CA THR A 282 0.86 -0.83 -13.79
C THR A 282 1.98 -0.99 -14.81
N ALA A 283 3.00 -0.12 -14.75
CA ALA A 283 4.24 -0.19 -15.50
C ALA A 283 5.36 0.53 -14.72
N PHE A 284 6.62 0.36 -15.09
CA PHE A 284 7.73 1.09 -14.46
C PHE A 284 8.90 1.25 -15.43
N SER A 285 9.23 2.50 -15.80
CA SER A 285 10.42 2.81 -16.60
C SER A 285 10.77 4.29 -16.55
N PHE A 286 12.05 4.63 -16.38
CA PHE A 286 12.54 6.00 -16.52
C PHE A 286 13.08 6.30 -17.93
N ARG A 287 13.39 5.28 -18.72
CA ARG A 287 13.83 5.41 -20.10
C ARG A 287 12.73 5.90 -21.05
N GLY A 288 11.47 5.71 -20.66
CA GLY A 288 10.32 5.79 -21.58
C GLY A 288 10.24 4.56 -22.50
N THR A 289 9.11 4.38 -23.19
CA THR A 289 8.94 3.29 -24.16
C THR A 289 9.41 3.70 -25.55
N ARG A 290 10.21 2.87 -26.23
CA ARG A 290 10.51 3.03 -27.67
C ARG A 290 9.19 3.03 -28.45
N ASN A 291 8.75 4.20 -28.90
CA ASN A 291 7.65 4.31 -29.85
C ASN A 291 8.24 4.14 -31.26
N SER A 292 7.63 3.31 -32.10
CA SER A 292 8.09 3.02 -33.47
C SER A 292 8.21 4.27 -34.35
N ASP A 293 7.56 5.37 -33.97
CA ASP A 293 7.42 6.57 -34.80
C ASP A 293 8.19 7.81 -34.27
N LEU A 294 8.78 7.74 -33.07
CA LEU A 294 9.67 8.77 -32.53
C LEU A 294 11.08 8.21 -32.41
N GLN A 295 11.97 8.59 -33.33
CA GLN A 295 13.39 8.20 -33.30
C GLN A 295 14.15 8.71 -32.05
N TYR A 296 13.50 9.45 -31.14
CA TYR A 296 14.05 9.88 -29.86
C TYR A 296 13.02 9.69 -28.74
N THR A 297 13.33 8.78 -27.82
CA THR A 297 12.79 8.82 -26.45
C THR A 297 13.85 9.55 -25.64
N ASN A 298 13.58 10.79 -25.23
CA ASN A 298 14.44 11.39 -24.22
C ASN A 298 14.08 10.71 -22.90
N PRO A 299 15.00 9.95 -22.28
CA PRO A 299 14.74 9.38 -20.97
C PRO A 299 14.41 10.51 -19.99
N CYS A 300 13.64 10.21 -18.94
CA CYS A 300 13.45 11.14 -17.84
C CYS A 300 14.84 11.60 -17.36
N PRO A 301 15.16 12.91 -17.37
CA PRO A 301 16.49 13.40 -17.00
C PRO A 301 16.63 13.50 -15.48
N ALA A 302 16.19 12.45 -14.78
CA ALA A 302 16.35 12.32 -13.34
C ALA A 302 17.85 12.35 -13.00
N LYS A 303 18.19 13.16 -12.00
CA LYS A 303 19.52 13.28 -11.42
C LYS A 303 19.67 12.33 -10.24
N SER A 304 18.76 12.38 -9.28
CA SER A 304 18.83 11.53 -8.09
C SER A 304 17.46 10.94 -7.77
N ILE A 305 17.40 9.63 -7.53
CA ILE A 305 16.16 8.96 -7.08
C ILE A 305 16.23 8.82 -5.56
N LEU A 306 15.33 9.52 -4.87
CA LEU A 306 15.41 9.76 -3.43
C LEU A 306 14.51 8.82 -2.63
N LYS A 307 13.34 8.46 -3.18
CA LYS A 307 12.35 7.64 -2.50
C LYS A 307 11.44 6.96 -3.51
N ASN A 308 11.08 5.71 -3.24
CA ASN A 308 9.95 5.06 -3.88
C ASN A 308 9.14 4.27 -2.85
N THR A 309 7.86 4.60 -2.75
CA THR A 309 6.86 3.87 -1.95
C THR A 309 5.64 3.50 -2.79
N ILE A 310 5.62 3.87 -4.08
CA ILE A 310 4.63 3.39 -5.04
C ILE A 310 4.85 1.90 -5.24
N ASP A 311 3.79 1.12 -5.08
CA ASP A 311 3.87 -0.31 -5.32
C ASP A 311 4.10 -0.59 -6.81
N ILE A 312 5.26 -1.15 -7.13
CA ILE A 312 5.64 -1.61 -8.47
C ILE A 312 5.67 -3.14 -8.57
N SER A 313 4.91 -3.85 -7.73
CA SER A 313 4.85 -5.32 -7.69
C SER A 313 4.35 -5.94 -9.01
N CYS A 314 3.78 -5.15 -9.91
CA CYS A 314 3.44 -5.59 -11.27
C CYS A 314 4.67 -5.91 -12.13
N VAL A 315 5.85 -5.38 -11.78
CA VAL A 315 7.07 -5.47 -12.59
C VAL A 315 7.71 -6.85 -12.50
N THR A 316 7.85 -7.51 -13.65
CA THR A 316 8.54 -8.80 -13.79
C THR A 316 9.85 -8.69 -14.58
N SER A 317 10.09 -7.56 -15.23
CA SER A 317 11.32 -7.26 -15.97
C SER A 317 11.72 -5.81 -15.74
N LEU A 318 12.98 -5.59 -15.39
CA LEU A 318 13.61 -4.26 -15.31
C LEU A 318 14.54 -4.01 -16.50
N GLU A 319 14.41 -4.79 -17.57
CA GLU A 319 15.27 -4.68 -18.73
C GLU A 319 15.21 -3.28 -19.33
N ASN A 320 16.38 -2.64 -19.47
CA ASN A 320 16.53 -1.28 -19.98
C ASN A 320 15.79 -0.18 -19.20
N ALA A 321 15.31 -0.42 -17.97
CA ALA A 321 14.43 0.54 -17.27
C ALA A 321 15.05 1.94 -17.07
N PHE A 322 16.38 2.01 -16.98
CA PHE A 322 17.17 3.25 -16.85
C PHE A 322 18.25 3.40 -17.93
N SER A 323 18.30 2.49 -18.92
CA SER A 323 19.39 2.45 -19.91
C SER A 323 19.54 3.79 -20.65
N GLY A 324 20.76 4.32 -20.66
CA GLY A 324 21.13 5.56 -21.33
C GLY A 324 20.78 6.84 -20.55
N MET A 325 20.38 6.74 -19.27
CA MET A 325 20.13 7.91 -18.43
C MET A 325 21.44 8.60 -18.03
N LYS A 326 21.92 9.48 -18.92
CA LYS A 326 23.16 10.23 -18.71
C LYS A 326 23.07 11.30 -17.63
N SER A 327 21.88 11.68 -17.18
CA SER A 327 21.70 12.65 -16.08
C SER A 327 21.73 11.99 -14.70
N LEU A 328 21.49 10.68 -14.62
CA LEU A 328 21.33 9.96 -13.36
C LEU A 328 22.67 9.85 -12.64
N GLU A 329 22.75 10.42 -11.45
CA GLU A 329 23.93 10.47 -10.58
C GLU A 329 23.83 9.52 -9.39
N SER A 330 22.63 9.39 -8.80
CA SER A 330 22.43 8.57 -7.61
C SER A 330 21.07 7.87 -7.54
N ILE A 331 21.07 6.69 -6.91
CA ILE A 331 19.86 6.02 -6.42
C ILE A 331 20.04 5.84 -4.91
N GLU A 332 19.26 6.54 -4.12
CA GLU A 332 19.49 6.73 -2.68
C GLU A 332 18.51 5.93 -1.81
N CYS A 333 17.56 5.24 -2.43
CA CYS A 333 16.58 4.38 -1.77
C CYS A 333 16.55 2.96 -2.35
N ASP A 334 15.89 2.06 -1.64
CA ASP A 334 15.52 0.74 -2.15
C ASP A 334 14.40 0.86 -3.18
N LEU A 335 14.77 1.25 -4.40
CA LEU A 335 13.84 1.58 -5.48
C LEU A 335 12.93 0.43 -5.88
N PHE A 336 13.37 -0.81 -5.65
CA PHE A 336 12.73 -2.03 -6.17
C PHE A 336 12.11 -2.92 -5.09
N GLU A 337 11.97 -2.42 -3.86
CA GLU A 337 11.53 -3.19 -2.69
C GLU A 337 10.30 -4.09 -2.98
N SER A 338 9.24 -3.53 -3.59
CA SER A 338 7.99 -4.28 -3.77
C SER A 338 7.99 -5.31 -4.92
N CYS A 339 9.03 -5.30 -5.79
CA CYS A 339 9.12 -6.22 -6.93
C CYS A 339 10.25 -7.26 -6.85
N LYS A 340 11.10 -7.23 -5.80
CA LYS A 340 12.24 -8.15 -5.58
C LYS A 340 11.96 -9.61 -5.92
N GLY A 341 10.90 -10.20 -5.34
CA GLY A 341 10.52 -11.61 -5.53
C GLY A 341 9.80 -11.95 -6.85
N ARG A 342 9.81 -11.04 -7.84
CA ARG A 342 9.06 -11.18 -9.10
C ARG A 342 9.91 -10.93 -10.35
N VAL A 343 10.95 -10.11 -10.25
CA VAL A 343 11.78 -9.74 -11.41
C VAL A 343 12.61 -10.93 -11.90
N THR A 344 12.53 -11.22 -13.20
CA THR A 344 13.24 -12.34 -13.86
C THR A 344 14.48 -11.89 -14.63
N THR A 345 14.59 -10.59 -14.95
CA THR A 345 15.73 -10.01 -15.65
C THR A 345 15.96 -8.54 -15.27
N CYS A 346 17.24 -8.20 -15.09
CA CYS A 346 17.76 -6.84 -14.92
C CYS A 346 18.74 -6.48 -16.03
N ALA A 347 18.69 -7.19 -17.18
CA ALA A 347 19.63 -6.96 -18.27
C ALA A 347 19.57 -5.49 -18.75
N ASN A 348 20.74 -4.88 -18.93
CA ASN A 348 20.89 -3.49 -19.39
C ASN A 348 20.21 -2.43 -18.50
N ILE A 349 19.82 -2.74 -17.25
CA ILE A 349 19.00 -1.83 -16.45
C ILE A 349 19.60 -0.41 -16.36
N PHE A 350 20.91 -0.28 -16.07
CA PHE A 350 21.65 0.99 -16.04
C PHE A 350 22.76 1.09 -17.11
N ASP A 351 22.64 0.34 -18.21
CA ASP A 351 23.62 0.40 -19.30
C ASP A 351 23.76 1.85 -19.80
N GLN A 352 25.00 2.34 -19.92
CA GLN A 352 25.33 3.69 -20.38
C GLN A 352 24.77 4.83 -19.52
N CYS A 353 24.48 4.59 -18.24
CA CYS A 353 24.27 5.67 -17.27
C CYS A 353 25.62 6.29 -16.87
N THR A 354 26.23 7.05 -17.78
CA THR A 354 27.62 7.51 -17.71
C THR A 354 27.92 8.50 -16.57
N ASN A 355 26.91 8.95 -15.83
CA ASN A 355 27.08 9.78 -14.63
C ASN A 355 26.59 9.07 -13.36
N LEU A 356 26.20 7.79 -13.41
CA LEU A 356 25.72 7.08 -12.22
C LEU A 356 26.91 6.75 -11.31
N HIS A 357 27.03 7.45 -10.19
CA HIS A 357 28.16 7.38 -9.27
C HIS A 357 27.89 6.47 -8.07
N THR A 358 26.65 6.48 -7.56
CA THR A 358 26.27 5.82 -6.32
C THR A 358 24.91 5.15 -6.46
N ILE A 359 24.78 3.95 -5.90
CA ILE A 359 23.50 3.25 -5.79
C ILE A 359 23.28 2.77 -4.36
N TYR A 360 22.03 2.52 -4.02
CA TYR A 360 21.61 1.98 -2.74
C TYR A 360 22.29 0.63 -2.46
N ASN A 361 22.80 0.44 -1.24
CA ASN A 361 23.42 -0.82 -0.84
C ASN A 361 22.35 -1.89 -0.62
N GLY A 362 22.29 -2.87 -1.52
CA GLY A 362 21.20 -3.86 -1.55
C GLY A 362 20.16 -3.58 -2.63
N LEU A 363 20.46 -2.75 -3.64
CA LEU A 363 19.51 -2.41 -4.72
C LEU A 363 18.88 -3.63 -5.40
N PHE A 364 19.61 -4.75 -5.56
CA PHE A 364 19.05 -6.02 -6.06
C PHE A 364 19.01 -7.12 -5.00
N GLU A 365 19.09 -6.77 -3.71
CA GLU A 365 18.97 -7.76 -2.64
C GLU A 365 17.62 -8.48 -2.73
N GLY A 366 17.64 -9.81 -2.68
CA GLY A 366 16.42 -10.63 -2.71
C GLY A 366 15.80 -10.81 -4.09
N PHE A 367 16.51 -10.48 -5.17
CA PHE A 367 16.11 -10.79 -6.56
C PHE A 367 16.29 -12.29 -6.88
N ASP A 368 15.61 -13.13 -6.09
CA ASP A 368 15.76 -14.59 -6.05
C ASP A 368 15.28 -15.30 -7.33
N LYS A 369 14.51 -14.61 -8.19
CA LYS A 369 14.05 -15.08 -9.51
C LYS A 369 14.81 -14.47 -10.69
N CYS A 370 15.66 -13.47 -10.47
CA CYS A 370 16.36 -12.81 -11.56
C CYS A 370 17.46 -13.71 -12.10
N THR A 371 17.45 -13.95 -13.42
CA THR A 371 18.38 -14.86 -14.10
C THR A 371 19.47 -14.12 -14.88
N ASP A 372 19.28 -12.85 -15.19
CA ASP A 372 20.15 -12.10 -16.08
C ASP A 372 20.44 -10.69 -15.54
N PHE A 373 21.71 -10.44 -15.21
CA PHE A 373 22.28 -9.15 -14.83
C PHE A 373 23.28 -8.64 -15.88
N SER A 374 23.23 -9.18 -17.11
CA SER A 374 24.13 -8.76 -18.17
C SER A 374 23.99 -7.27 -18.43
N LEU A 375 25.13 -6.57 -18.53
CA LEU A 375 25.21 -5.14 -18.82
C LEU A 375 24.52 -4.25 -17.77
N ALA A 376 24.18 -4.77 -16.58
CA ALA A 376 23.37 -4.02 -15.60
C ALA A 376 23.99 -2.67 -15.19
N PHE A 377 25.32 -2.57 -15.12
CA PHE A 377 26.06 -1.32 -14.83
C PHE A 377 27.14 -1.00 -15.87
N HIS A 378 27.04 -1.55 -17.08
CA HIS A 378 28.02 -1.34 -18.14
C HIS A 378 28.09 0.14 -18.56
N TYR A 379 29.30 0.67 -18.75
CA TYR A 379 29.54 2.10 -19.04
C TYR A 379 28.86 3.07 -18.06
N THR A 380 28.88 2.73 -16.77
CA THR A 380 28.50 3.66 -15.69
C THR A 380 29.73 4.40 -15.13
N ALA A 381 29.52 5.27 -14.15
CA ALA A 381 30.57 6.00 -13.43
C ALA A 381 30.67 5.60 -11.95
N LEU A 382 30.22 4.38 -11.59
CA LEU A 382 30.14 3.95 -10.19
C LEU A 382 31.48 4.11 -9.48
N ASN A 383 31.48 4.79 -8.33
CA ASN A 383 32.67 4.99 -7.52
C ASN A 383 33.08 3.69 -6.78
N SER A 384 32.12 2.82 -6.51
CA SER A 384 32.33 1.53 -5.87
C SER A 384 31.14 0.60 -6.14
N ILE A 385 31.35 -0.71 -5.96
CA ILE A 385 30.27 -1.70 -5.97
C ILE A 385 29.80 -1.86 -4.53
N PRO A 386 28.52 -1.59 -4.19
CA PRO A 386 28.02 -1.88 -2.84
C PRO A 386 28.04 -3.37 -2.53
N ALA A 387 28.44 -3.74 -1.31
CA ALA A 387 28.69 -5.14 -0.95
C ALA A 387 27.45 -6.04 -1.07
N ASN A 388 26.26 -5.52 -0.80
CA ASN A 388 25.02 -6.30 -0.81
C ASN A 388 24.31 -6.32 -2.18
N THR A 389 24.97 -5.84 -3.25
CA THR A 389 24.31 -5.66 -4.57
C THR A 389 23.60 -6.91 -5.06
N PHE A 390 24.16 -8.12 -4.91
CA PHE A 390 23.54 -9.38 -5.36
C PHE A 390 23.19 -10.35 -4.24
N ARG A 391 23.01 -9.85 -3.01
CA ARG A 391 22.65 -10.69 -1.87
C ARG A 391 21.29 -11.37 -2.13
N GLY A 392 21.19 -12.67 -1.92
CA GLY A 392 19.97 -13.45 -2.19
C GLY A 392 19.62 -13.67 -3.67
N CYS A 393 20.47 -13.30 -4.63
CA CYS A 393 20.23 -13.51 -6.07
C CYS A 393 20.52 -14.96 -6.52
N SER A 394 19.84 -15.93 -5.92
CA SER A 394 20.16 -17.36 -6.09
C SER A 394 19.89 -17.91 -7.49
N SER A 395 18.97 -17.32 -8.26
CA SER A 395 18.66 -17.76 -9.63
C SER A 395 19.52 -17.10 -10.71
N ALA A 396 20.41 -16.18 -10.34
CA ALA A 396 21.24 -15.47 -11.31
C ALA A 396 22.10 -16.44 -12.12
N VAL A 397 22.03 -16.35 -13.44
CA VAL A 397 22.78 -17.18 -14.40
C VAL A 397 23.86 -16.37 -15.09
N LYS A 398 23.56 -15.13 -15.48
CA LYS A 398 24.42 -14.31 -16.34
C LYS A 398 24.82 -12.99 -15.68
N PHE A 399 26.12 -12.72 -15.69
CA PHE A 399 26.75 -11.47 -15.25
C PHE A 399 27.65 -10.87 -16.35
N ASN A 400 27.26 -11.07 -17.62
CA ASN A 400 28.10 -10.67 -18.74
C ASN A 400 28.21 -9.14 -18.79
N SER A 401 29.44 -8.62 -18.77
CA SER A 401 29.76 -7.19 -18.80
C SER A 401 29.08 -6.36 -17.69
N THR A 402 28.61 -6.98 -16.61
CA THR A 402 27.83 -6.30 -15.56
C THR A 402 28.53 -5.07 -15.00
N PHE A 403 29.85 -5.11 -14.78
CA PHE A 403 30.65 -3.97 -14.32
C PHE A 403 31.73 -3.59 -15.33
N SER A 404 31.51 -3.81 -16.62
CA SER A 404 32.53 -3.52 -17.65
C SER A 404 32.61 -2.03 -17.96
N ALA A 405 33.83 -1.56 -18.23
CA ALA A 405 34.16 -0.18 -18.62
C ALA A 405 33.79 0.88 -17.56
N ILE A 406 34.09 0.58 -16.29
CA ILE A 406 33.87 1.48 -15.15
C ILE A 406 35.23 1.81 -14.47
N PRO A 407 36.04 2.73 -15.03
CA PRO A 407 37.40 2.99 -14.54
C PRO A 407 37.46 3.56 -13.11
N ASN A 408 36.34 4.05 -12.57
CA ASN A 408 36.24 4.59 -11.22
C ASN A 408 36.22 3.49 -10.13
N ILE A 409 35.93 2.23 -10.49
CA ILE A 409 35.93 1.12 -9.53
C ILE A 409 37.37 0.72 -9.21
N LEU A 410 37.76 0.92 -7.95
CA LEU A 410 39.10 0.60 -7.44
C LEU A 410 39.19 -0.72 -6.66
N SER A 411 38.06 -1.30 -6.28
CA SER A 411 38.00 -2.59 -5.58
C SER A 411 36.71 -3.35 -5.85
N ILE A 412 36.76 -4.67 -5.71
CA ILE A 412 35.58 -5.55 -5.74
C ILE A 412 35.28 -5.97 -4.29
N PRO A 413 34.02 -5.92 -3.82
CA PRO A 413 33.65 -6.46 -2.52
C PRO A 413 33.94 -7.96 -2.40
N ALA A 414 34.47 -8.39 -1.26
CA ALA A 414 34.54 -9.81 -0.94
C ALA A 414 33.13 -10.42 -0.85
N GLY A 415 32.95 -11.64 -1.37
CA GLY A 415 31.67 -12.35 -1.33
C GLY A 415 30.59 -11.78 -2.26
N LEU A 416 30.92 -10.88 -3.21
CA LEU A 416 29.95 -10.24 -4.11
C LEU A 416 29.00 -11.22 -4.82
N PHE A 417 29.46 -12.45 -5.10
CA PHE A 417 28.69 -13.50 -5.78
C PHE A 417 28.39 -14.72 -4.89
N ASP A 418 28.53 -14.64 -3.57
CA ASP A 418 28.43 -15.81 -2.69
C ASP A 418 27.04 -16.47 -2.73
N ASP A 419 25.98 -15.68 -2.90
CA ASP A 419 24.60 -16.18 -3.02
C ASP A 419 24.21 -16.55 -4.46
N CYS A 420 25.03 -16.20 -5.46
CA CYS A 420 24.78 -16.44 -6.88
C CYS A 420 25.19 -17.87 -7.29
N VAL A 421 24.68 -18.87 -6.57
CA VAL A 421 25.07 -20.29 -6.69
C VAL A 421 24.75 -20.92 -8.05
N ASN A 422 23.83 -20.33 -8.81
CA ASN A 422 23.46 -20.77 -10.16
C ASN A 422 24.18 -20.02 -11.29
N ALA A 423 25.10 -19.11 -10.97
CA ALA A 423 25.81 -18.31 -11.96
C ALA A 423 26.65 -19.20 -12.89
N GLN A 424 26.53 -18.96 -14.19
CA GLN A 424 27.18 -19.72 -15.26
C GLN A 424 28.14 -18.84 -16.07
N GLU A 425 27.76 -17.58 -16.32
CA GLU A 425 28.45 -16.71 -17.26
C GLU A 425 28.94 -15.41 -16.61
N PHE A 426 30.24 -15.16 -16.73
CA PHE A 426 30.95 -13.97 -16.25
C PHE A 426 31.81 -13.35 -17.38
N ALA A 427 31.30 -13.36 -18.61
CA ALA A 427 32.04 -12.82 -19.75
C ALA A 427 32.25 -11.32 -19.55
N SER A 428 33.49 -10.84 -19.67
CA SER A 428 33.79 -9.40 -19.57
C SER A 428 33.30 -8.71 -18.28
N THR A 429 32.90 -9.43 -17.21
CA THR A 429 32.21 -8.83 -16.04
C THR A 429 32.98 -7.67 -15.40
N PHE A 430 34.30 -7.76 -15.36
CA PHE A 430 35.22 -6.78 -14.76
C PHE A 430 36.25 -6.29 -15.78
N GLU A 431 35.87 -6.23 -17.06
CA GLU A 431 36.72 -5.69 -18.12
C GLU A 431 36.90 -4.16 -17.97
N LEU A 432 38.10 -3.67 -18.30
CA LEU A 432 38.45 -2.24 -18.29
C LEU A 432 38.24 -1.57 -16.92
N LEU A 433 38.56 -2.29 -15.84
CA LEU A 433 38.54 -1.76 -14.47
C LEU A 433 39.92 -1.31 -13.99
N ASN A 434 39.93 -0.36 -13.04
CA ASN A 434 41.16 0.14 -12.41
C ASN A 434 41.44 -0.53 -11.05
N ILE A 435 41.02 -1.79 -10.88
CA ILE A 435 41.17 -2.57 -9.64
C ILE A 435 42.61 -3.06 -9.47
N SER A 436 43.17 -2.97 -8.26
CA SER A 436 44.53 -3.46 -7.97
C SER A 436 44.56 -4.94 -7.58
N THR A 437 43.55 -5.42 -6.87
CA THR A 437 43.50 -6.79 -6.31
C THR A 437 42.13 -7.42 -6.54
N VAL A 438 42.12 -8.71 -6.88
CA VAL A 438 40.91 -9.54 -6.91
C VAL A 438 40.69 -10.13 -5.51
N PRO A 439 39.48 -10.07 -4.93
CA PRO A 439 39.18 -10.71 -3.65
C PRO A 439 39.41 -12.22 -3.68
N GLU A 440 39.90 -12.76 -2.56
CA GLU A 440 39.96 -14.20 -2.38
C GLU A 440 38.58 -14.84 -2.54
N ARG A 441 38.54 -16.04 -3.11
CA ARG A 441 37.31 -16.85 -3.22
C ARG A 441 36.14 -16.16 -3.94
N LEU A 442 36.39 -15.11 -4.74
CA LEU A 442 35.35 -14.29 -5.38
C LEU A 442 34.28 -15.10 -6.13
N PHE A 443 34.68 -16.17 -6.83
CA PHE A 443 33.75 -17.02 -7.57
C PHE A 443 33.49 -18.37 -6.89
N ALA A 444 33.97 -18.58 -5.65
CA ALA A 444 34.08 -19.93 -5.08
C ALA A 444 32.74 -20.62 -4.79
N LYS A 445 31.65 -19.86 -4.76
CA LYS A 445 30.27 -20.35 -4.61
C LYS A 445 29.55 -20.54 -5.94
N CYS A 446 30.07 -19.98 -7.03
CA CYS A 446 29.55 -20.13 -8.39
C CYS A 446 30.03 -21.45 -9.00
N VAL A 447 29.69 -22.58 -8.36
CA VAL A 447 30.18 -23.92 -8.75
C VAL A 447 29.70 -24.38 -10.14
N LYS A 448 28.65 -23.73 -10.67
CA LYS A 448 28.10 -23.96 -12.01
C LYS A 448 28.74 -23.07 -13.09
N ALA A 449 29.69 -22.21 -12.74
CA ALA A 449 30.32 -21.28 -13.69
C ALA A 449 31.08 -22.04 -14.78
N THR A 450 30.72 -21.77 -16.05
CA THR A 450 31.32 -22.40 -17.23
C THR A 450 32.08 -21.40 -18.10
N PHE A 451 31.77 -20.10 -18.01
CA PHE A 451 32.19 -19.12 -19.00
C PHE A 451 32.78 -17.85 -18.37
N PHE A 452 34.10 -17.69 -18.45
CA PHE A 452 34.89 -16.56 -17.94
C PHE A 452 35.66 -15.84 -19.07
N ARG A 453 35.06 -15.77 -20.26
CA ARG A 453 35.72 -15.13 -21.40
C ARG A 453 35.93 -13.64 -21.12
N GLY A 454 37.18 -13.19 -21.07
CA GLY A 454 37.50 -11.78 -20.93
C GLY A 454 37.17 -11.16 -19.58
N THR A 455 36.91 -11.94 -18.53
CA THR A 455 36.38 -11.43 -17.25
C THR A 455 37.16 -10.25 -16.69
N PHE A 456 38.49 -10.24 -16.79
CA PHE A 456 39.37 -9.15 -16.33
C PHE A 456 40.13 -8.48 -17.49
N ARG A 457 39.69 -8.66 -18.74
CA ARG A 457 40.40 -8.13 -19.92
C ARG A 457 40.67 -6.63 -19.77
N GLN A 458 41.91 -6.22 -20.07
CA GLN A 458 42.39 -4.83 -20.02
C GLN A 458 42.28 -4.15 -18.64
N SER A 459 42.04 -4.88 -17.56
CA SER A 459 41.98 -4.31 -16.22
C SER A 459 43.36 -4.13 -15.59
N HIS A 460 43.51 -3.17 -14.67
CA HIS A 460 44.77 -2.86 -13.97
C HIS A 460 45.11 -3.82 -12.81
N VAL A 461 44.63 -5.07 -12.87
CA VAL A 461 44.82 -6.06 -11.82
C VAL A 461 46.32 -6.33 -11.63
N THR A 462 46.79 -6.20 -10.38
CA THR A 462 48.16 -6.51 -9.97
C THR A 462 48.27 -7.85 -9.25
N THR A 463 47.26 -8.19 -8.43
CA THR A 463 47.24 -9.37 -7.57
C THR A 463 45.97 -10.18 -7.80
N VAL A 464 46.14 -11.46 -8.14
CA VAL A 464 45.05 -12.45 -8.25
C VAL A 464 45.36 -13.61 -7.31
N PRO A 465 44.59 -13.79 -6.22
CA PRO A 465 44.76 -14.93 -5.34
C PRO A 465 44.52 -16.26 -6.06
N GLY A 466 45.27 -17.30 -5.70
CA GLY A 466 45.15 -18.63 -6.31
C GLY A 466 43.79 -19.31 -6.07
N ASN A 467 43.05 -18.88 -5.03
CA ASN A 467 41.74 -19.42 -4.64
C ASN A 467 40.54 -18.66 -5.24
N VAL A 468 40.76 -17.73 -6.17
CA VAL A 468 39.67 -16.96 -6.82
C VAL A 468 38.61 -17.85 -7.49
N PHE A 469 39.05 -18.94 -8.14
CA PHE A 469 38.22 -19.92 -8.85
C PHE A 469 38.03 -21.24 -8.07
N GLU A 470 38.24 -21.23 -6.75
CA GLU A 470 38.08 -22.43 -5.93
C GLU A 470 36.69 -23.07 -6.15
N ASN A 471 36.61 -24.39 -6.29
CA ASN A 471 35.37 -25.13 -6.56
C ASN A 471 34.68 -24.87 -7.92
N CYS A 472 35.16 -23.96 -8.76
CA CYS A 472 34.64 -23.75 -10.12
C CYS A 472 35.13 -24.85 -11.09
N ARG A 473 34.73 -26.11 -10.85
CA ARG A 473 35.17 -27.28 -11.64
C ARG A 473 34.44 -27.42 -12.99
N ALA A 474 33.40 -26.62 -13.21
CA ALA A 474 32.60 -26.61 -14.42
C ALA A 474 33.17 -25.72 -15.54
N ILE A 475 34.26 -24.99 -15.30
CA ILE A 475 34.81 -24.01 -16.26
C ILE A 475 35.17 -24.66 -17.59
N GLU A 476 34.65 -24.10 -18.69
CA GLU A 476 34.89 -24.55 -20.05
C GLU A 476 35.65 -23.51 -20.89
N ASN A 477 35.41 -22.22 -20.64
CA ASN A 477 35.96 -21.12 -21.42
C ASN A 477 36.58 -20.06 -20.52
N VAL A 478 37.87 -19.81 -20.71
CA VAL A 478 38.66 -18.76 -20.06
C VAL A 478 39.38 -17.88 -21.08
N SER A 479 38.99 -17.93 -22.36
CA SER A 479 39.62 -17.16 -23.42
C SER A 479 39.69 -15.67 -23.07
N SER A 480 40.84 -15.04 -23.31
CA SER A 480 41.07 -13.62 -23.00
C SER A 480 40.86 -13.20 -21.53
N CYS A 481 40.71 -14.11 -20.56
CA CYS A 481 40.32 -13.77 -19.18
C CYS A 481 41.20 -12.66 -18.57
N PHE A 482 42.52 -12.72 -18.78
CA PHE A 482 43.48 -11.70 -18.36
C PHE A 482 44.17 -11.02 -19.56
N GLU A 483 43.60 -11.05 -20.76
CA GLU A 483 44.20 -10.40 -21.93
C GLU A 483 44.47 -8.92 -21.64
N ASN A 484 45.69 -8.47 -21.92
CA ASN A 484 46.18 -7.11 -21.67
C ASN A 484 46.22 -6.66 -20.19
N CYS A 485 46.21 -7.58 -19.23
CA CYS A 485 46.49 -7.29 -17.81
C CYS A 485 48.00 -7.12 -17.56
N SER A 486 48.59 -6.05 -18.11
CA SER A 486 50.05 -5.87 -18.15
C SER A 486 50.74 -5.68 -16.78
N TRP A 487 49.99 -5.47 -15.71
CA TRP A 487 50.49 -5.23 -14.35
C TRP A 487 50.37 -6.43 -13.40
N ILE A 488 49.78 -7.54 -13.87
CA ILE A 488 49.59 -8.74 -13.06
C ILE A 488 50.93 -9.36 -12.66
N THR A 489 51.10 -9.68 -11.37
CA THR A 489 52.35 -10.20 -10.79
C THR A 489 52.37 -11.74 -10.67
N SER A 490 51.21 -12.38 -10.69
CA SER A 490 51.04 -13.83 -10.70
C SER A 490 49.70 -14.19 -11.34
N LEU A 491 49.69 -15.25 -12.16
CA LEU A 491 48.49 -15.76 -12.82
C LEU A 491 47.96 -17.00 -12.09
N PRO A 492 46.63 -17.17 -11.96
CA PRO A 492 46.05 -18.43 -11.49
C PRO A 492 46.35 -19.55 -12.49
N GLU A 493 46.79 -20.71 -11.99
CA GLU A 493 47.21 -21.87 -12.79
C GLU A 493 46.02 -22.64 -13.41
N MET A 494 45.24 -21.96 -14.25
CA MET A 494 44.05 -22.49 -14.92
C MET A 494 44.39 -23.62 -15.90
N TRP A 495 45.65 -23.77 -16.29
CA TRP A 495 46.15 -24.88 -17.12
C TRP A 495 46.39 -26.18 -16.35
N ASN A 496 46.19 -26.20 -15.03
CA ASN A 496 46.23 -27.44 -14.24
C ASN A 496 44.97 -28.29 -14.53
N THR A 497 45.11 -29.27 -15.42
CA THR A 497 44.00 -30.14 -15.87
C THR A 497 43.42 -31.04 -14.78
N SER A 498 44.17 -31.31 -13.70
CA SER A 498 43.63 -32.04 -12.53
C SER A 498 42.66 -31.15 -11.73
N LEU A 499 42.88 -29.84 -11.75
CA LEU A 499 41.99 -28.87 -11.13
C LEU A 499 40.84 -28.46 -12.06
N TYR A 500 41.12 -28.24 -13.34
CA TYR A 500 40.18 -27.70 -14.32
C TYR A 500 40.06 -28.61 -15.57
N PRO A 501 39.47 -29.81 -15.45
CA PRO A 501 39.48 -30.81 -16.52
C PRO A 501 38.58 -30.47 -17.72
N LYS A 502 37.67 -29.49 -17.59
CA LYS A 502 36.67 -29.16 -18.62
C LYS A 502 37.05 -27.99 -19.53
N ILE A 503 38.17 -27.31 -19.26
CA ILE A 503 38.58 -26.15 -20.05
C ILE A 503 38.94 -26.59 -21.47
N LYS A 504 38.22 -26.04 -22.45
CA LYS A 504 38.38 -26.30 -23.89
C LYS A 504 38.70 -25.04 -24.70
N ALA A 505 38.38 -23.86 -24.18
CA ALA A 505 38.66 -22.58 -24.81
C ALA A 505 39.49 -21.69 -23.89
N TYR A 506 40.70 -21.35 -24.32
CA TYR A 506 41.71 -20.65 -23.51
C TYR A 506 42.58 -19.68 -24.32
N ASN A 507 42.22 -19.41 -25.58
CA ASN A 507 43.00 -18.55 -26.45
C ASN A 507 43.17 -17.15 -25.83
N ALA A 508 44.40 -16.62 -25.88
CA ALA A 508 44.76 -15.32 -25.32
C ALA A 508 44.48 -15.16 -23.81
N PHE A 509 44.32 -16.25 -23.05
CA PHE A 509 44.05 -16.22 -21.59
C PHE A 509 44.95 -15.23 -20.84
N ALA A 510 46.27 -15.26 -21.13
CA ALA A 510 47.27 -14.42 -20.48
C ALA A 510 48.03 -13.52 -21.47
N LYS A 511 47.41 -13.17 -22.61
CA LYS A 511 48.06 -12.36 -23.63
C LYS A 511 48.52 -11.02 -23.07
N ASN A 512 49.78 -10.66 -23.33
CA ASN A 512 50.44 -9.45 -22.82
C ASN A 512 50.58 -9.36 -21.28
N CYS A 513 50.52 -10.48 -20.55
CA CYS A 513 50.74 -10.56 -19.09
C CYS A 513 52.22 -10.79 -18.72
N ASN A 514 53.15 -10.14 -19.43
CA ASN A 514 54.59 -10.48 -19.38
C ASN A 514 55.26 -10.23 -18.01
N LYS A 515 54.61 -9.50 -17.08
CA LYS A 515 55.14 -9.22 -15.74
C LYS A 515 54.84 -10.31 -14.70
N ALA A 516 54.00 -11.30 -15.02
CA ALA A 516 53.69 -12.35 -14.06
C ALA A 516 54.92 -13.25 -13.81
N SER A 517 55.23 -13.48 -12.53
CA SER A 517 56.37 -14.32 -12.11
C SER A 517 56.31 -15.75 -12.67
N ASN A 518 55.10 -16.29 -12.84
CA ASN A 518 54.86 -17.61 -13.45
C ASN A 518 54.50 -17.55 -14.94
N TYR A 519 54.72 -16.43 -15.64
CA TYR A 519 54.39 -16.30 -17.07
C TYR A 519 55.14 -17.30 -17.96
N SER A 520 56.36 -17.67 -17.58
CA SER A 520 57.15 -18.71 -18.27
C SER A 520 56.48 -20.09 -18.23
N ALA A 521 55.72 -20.39 -17.16
CA ALA A 521 55.00 -21.65 -16.98
C ALA A 521 53.67 -21.71 -17.76
N VAL A 522 53.16 -20.57 -18.24
CA VAL A 522 51.93 -20.53 -19.06
C VAL A 522 52.18 -21.23 -20.41
N PRO A 523 51.34 -22.20 -20.82
CA PRO A 523 51.50 -22.87 -22.11
C PRO A 523 51.37 -21.90 -23.30
N ALA A 524 52.11 -22.14 -24.39
CA ALA A 524 52.14 -21.23 -25.54
C ALA A 524 50.76 -20.93 -26.14
N ALA A 525 49.85 -21.92 -26.18
CA ALA A 525 48.50 -21.75 -26.72
C ALA A 525 47.55 -20.92 -25.82
N TRP A 526 47.97 -20.62 -24.59
CA TRP A 526 47.23 -19.78 -23.62
C TRP A 526 47.73 -18.33 -23.59
N LYS A 527 48.90 -18.06 -24.21
CA LYS A 527 49.51 -16.73 -24.29
C LYS A 527 48.88 -15.88 -25.39
#